data_AF-A0A7S4JLL7-F1
#
_entry.id   AF-A0A7S4JLL7-F1
#
_cell.length_a   1.000
_cell.length_b   1.000
_cell.length_c   1.000
_cell.angle_alpha   90.00
_cell.angle_beta   90.00
_cell.angle_gamma   90.00
#
_symmetry.space_group_name_H-M   'P 1'
#
loop_
_entity.id
_entity.type
_entity.pdbx_description
1 polymer ?
#
loop_
_entity_poly.entity_id
_entity_poly.type
_entity_poly.pdbx_seq_one_letter_code
_entity_poly.pdbx_strand_id
1 'polypeptide(L)'
;EGEVLEVAFDFDPLLWPWSGYLAISLRVSEQAAIDEFEGIVEGVVRVTVVSDNLGDEESMEEEDLTQTIELPIRAEVILPPPREKRLLWDQYHSLRYPSGYFPRDALWVQNEPFDWNADHLHTNFKGLYDHLRSEGYFIEVLGEPFTCFDAENYGTLLIVDPEDEFHEEEEAKLYHDVMEEGLNLLVFADWYDEGVMDQLHFFDENTRQWWEPVTGGSNLPALNSLLHQFGIAFGGRVFDGNIGLGKEYAHYASGTAISRFPGGPNEDSFIYGFELNDQSAEFISQQKKRASVAILGVAQMGLEDGRGNR
;
A
#
# COMPACT_ATOMS: atom_id res chain seq x y z
N GLU A 1 5.49 16.22 -34.48
CA GLU A 1 6.51 15.91 -33.45
C GLU A 1 6.29 16.85 -32.30
N GLY A 2 5.60 16.38 -31.27
CA GLY A 2 5.38 17.10 -30.03
C GLY A 2 5.94 16.28 -28.88
N GLU A 3 6.35 16.95 -27.81
CA GLU A 3 6.77 16.30 -26.57
C GLU A 3 5.53 15.71 -25.89
N VAL A 4 5.19 14.46 -26.23
CA VAL A 4 4.02 13.76 -25.67
C VAL A 4 4.32 13.22 -24.27
N LEU A 5 5.56 12.79 -24.02
CA LEU A 5 6.02 12.32 -22.73
C LEU A 5 7.04 13.27 -22.13
N GLU A 6 6.79 13.69 -20.89
CA GLU A 6 7.78 14.23 -19.99
C GLU A 6 8.55 13.06 -19.35
N VAL A 7 9.88 13.16 -19.38
CA VAL A 7 10.79 12.15 -18.85
C VAL A 7 11.69 12.80 -17.83
N ALA A 8 11.66 12.29 -16.58
CA ALA A 8 12.55 12.71 -15.52
C ALA A 8 13.39 11.54 -15.02
N PHE A 9 14.58 11.86 -14.53
CA PHE A 9 15.54 10.88 -14.01
C PHE A 9 15.92 11.29 -12.60
N ASP A 10 15.99 10.31 -11.71
CA ASP A 10 16.53 10.45 -10.37
C ASP A 10 17.47 9.28 -10.10
N PHE A 11 18.69 9.54 -9.64
CA PHE A 11 19.70 8.50 -9.52
C PHE A 11 20.83 8.91 -8.58
N ASP A 12 21.47 7.91 -7.99
CA ASP A 12 22.68 8.13 -7.21
C ASP A 12 23.88 8.39 -8.14
N PRO A 13 24.62 9.51 -7.97
CA PRO A 13 25.81 9.79 -8.78
C PRO A 13 26.92 8.76 -8.60
N LEU A 14 26.92 8.03 -7.48
CA LEU A 14 27.89 6.99 -7.17
C LEU A 14 27.14 5.68 -6.90
N LEU A 15 27.41 4.67 -7.74
CA LEU A 15 26.93 3.31 -7.52
C LEU A 15 28.00 2.51 -6.77
N TRP A 16 27.60 1.78 -5.74
CA TRP A 16 28.48 0.89 -4.99
C TRP A 16 27.94 -0.54 -5.08
N PRO A 17 28.77 -1.60 -4.93
CA PRO A 17 28.23 -2.94 -4.80
C PRO A 17 27.13 -2.99 -3.74
N TRP A 18 25.94 -3.44 -4.15
CA TRP A 18 24.75 -3.57 -3.30
C TRP A 18 24.10 -2.25 -2.83
N SER A 19 24.46 -1.10 -3.41
CA SER A 19 23.87 0.20 -3.07
C SER A 19 23.83 1.14 -4.29
N GLY A 20 22.76 1.92 -4.39
CA GLY A 20 22.53 2.83 -5.51
C GLY A 20 21.19 2.58 -6.19
N TYR A 21 20.60 3.61 -6.80
CA TYR A 21 19.42 3.47 -7.63
C TYR A 21 19.48 4.31 -8.90
N LEU A 22 18.63 3.94 -9.86
CA LEU A 22 18.25 4.73 -11.02
C LEU A 22 16.73 4.61 -11.16
N ALA A 23 16.06 5.75 -11.14
CA ALA A 23 14.64 5.91 -11.35
C ALA A 23 14.38 6.71 -12.62
N ILE A 24 13.34 6.30 -13.34
CA ILE A 24 12.84 6.97 -14.54
C ILE A 24 11.36 7.24 -14.28
N SER A 25 10.97 8.51 -14.32
CA SER A 25 9.58 8.93 -14.25
C SER A 25 9.11 9.33 -15.64
N LEU A 26 7.98 8.78 -16.05
CA LEU A 26 7.34 9.03 -17.35
C LEU A 26 5.95 9.60 -17.08
N ARG A 27 5.67 10.78 -17.62
CA ARG A 27 4.36 11.43 -17.49
C ARG A 27 3.90 11.91 -18.86
N VAL A 28 2.60 11.82 -19.13
CA VAL A 28 2.01 12.45 -20.32
C VAL A 28 2.05 13.97 -20.12
N SER A 29 2.57 14.72 -21.10
CA SER A 29 2.68 16.17 -20.99
C SER A 29 1.31 16.82 -20.90
N GLU A 30 1.21 17.96 -20.21
CA GLU A 30 -0.05 18.69 -20.06
C GLU A 30 -0.68 19.04 -21.42
N GLN A 31 0.16 19.42 -22.40
CA GLN A 31 -0.31 19.72 -23.75
C GLN A 31 -0.88 18.48 -24.44
N ALA A 32 -0.22 17.32 -24.32
CA ALA A 32 -0.74 16.08 -24.91
C ALA A 32 -2.04 15.61 -24.24
N ALA A 33 -2.20 15.86 -22.93
CA ALA A 33 -3.45 15.62 -22.23
C ALA A 33 -4.57 16.57 -22.72
N ILE A 34 -4.28 17.86 -22.90
CA ILE A 34 -5.21 18.86 -23.45
C ILE A 34 -5.62 18.52 -24.89
N ASP A 35 -4.66 18.06 -25.69
CA ASP A 35 -4.88 17.70 -27.10
C ASP A 35 -5.56 16.32 -27.25
N GLU A 36 -5.89 15.64 -26.14
CA GLU A 36 -6.52 14.32 -26.13
C GLU A 36 -5.73 13.30 -26.99
N PHE A 37 -4.39 13.35 -26.87
CA PHE A 37 -3.53 12.48 -27.68
C PHE A 37 -3.72 11.01 -27.29
N GLU A 38 -3.95 10.15 -28.29
CA GLU A 38 -3.95 8.70 -28.17
C GLU A 38 -2.93 8.10 -29.14
N GLY A 39 -2.13 7.15 -28.66
CA GLY A 39 -1.20 6.44 -29.52
C GLY A 39 -0.01 5.84 -28.80
N ILE A 40 0.83 5.20 -29.58
CA ILE A 40 2.06 4.58 -29.07
C ILE A 40 3.19 5.58 -29.20
N VAL A 41 3.90 5.79 -28.09
CA VAL A 41 5.11 6.59 -28.01
C VAL A 41 6.31 5.68 -27.76
N GLU A 42 7.39 5.94 -28.49
CA GLU A 42 8.61 5.14 -28.44
C GLU A 42 9.82 6.06 -28.26
N GLY A 43 10.79 5.60 -27.46
CA GLY A 43 12.01 6.34 -27.16
C GLY A 43 13.11 5.41 -26.67
N VAL A 44 14.30 5.96 -26.44
CA VAL A 44 15.44 5.21 -25.90
C VAL A 44 16.10 6.02 -24.80
N VAL A 45 16.15 5.47 -23.60
CA VAL A 45 16.95 6.00 -22.49
C VAL A 45 18.34 5.41 -22.56
N ARG A 46 19.37 6.26 -22.48
CA ARG A 46 20.77 5.82 -22.46
C ARG A 46 21.36 6.07 -21.09
N VAL A 47 21.81 4.99 -20.44
CA VAL A 47 22.49 5.05 -19.15
C VAL A 47 23.96 4.76 -19.40
N THR A 48 24.84 5.65 -18.96
CA THR A 48 26.29 5.43 -19.07
C THR A 48 26.88 5.34 -17.67
N VAL A 49 27.45 4.18 -17.34
CA VAL A 49 28.16 3.93 -16.09
C VAL A 49 29.64 4.03 -16.36
N VAL A 50 30.34 4.82 -15.54
CA VAL A 50 31.80 4.97 -15.58
C VAL A 50 32.35 4.37 -14.30
N SER A 51 33.34 3.49 -14.42
CA SER A 51 34.05 2.90 -13.28
C SER A 51 35.51 3.33 -13.32
N ASP A 52 35.99 3.84 -12.19
CA ASP A 52 37.39 4.19 -12.02
C ASP A 52 38.25 2.95 -12.26
N ASN A 53 39.21 3.05 -13.18
CA ASN A 53 40.18 2.00 -13.38
C ASN A 53 41.21 2.06 -12.25
N LEU A 54 40.96 1.35 -11.15
CA LEU A 54 41.97 1.07 -10.13
C LEU A 54 42.98 0.06 -10.71
N GLY A 55 43.81 0.52 -11.64
CA GLY A 55 44.73 -0.34 -12.38
C GLY A 55 45.63 -1.14 -11.44
N ASP A 56 45.86 -2.41 -11.79
CA ASP A 56 47.07 -3.11 -11.33
C ASP A 56 48.28 -2.30 -11.82
N GLU A 57 49.27 -2.06 -10.94
CA GLU A 57 50.44 -1.19 -11.19
C GLU A 57 51.26 -1.52 -12.46
N GLU A 58 50.94 -2.59 -13.19
CA GLU A 58 51.65 -3.07 -14.38
C GLU A 58 51.00 -2.70 -15.74
N SER A 59 49.76 -2.20 -15.80
CA SER A 59 49.11 -1.81 -17.07
C SER A 59 48.95 -0.28 -17.20
N MET A 60 49.67 0.32 -18.16
CA MET A 60 49.65 1.76 -18.51
C MET A 60 48.38 2.22 -19.25
N GLU A 61 47.20 1.63 -18.99
CA GLU A 61 45.94 2.09 -19.59
C GLU A 61 45.13 2.88 -18.55
N GLU A 62 45.43 4.19 -18.47
CA GLU A 62 44.73 5.18 -17.63
C GLU A 62 43.36 5.60 -18.19
N GLU A 63 42.58 4.67 -18.76
CA GLU A 63 41.25 5.00 -19.29
C GLU A 63 40.15 4.40 -18.38
N ASP A 64 39.20 5.25 -17.97
CA ASP A 64 38.05 4.83 -17.17
C ASP A 64 37.20 3.82 -17.95
N LEU A 65 36.75 2.77 -17.26
CA LEU A 65 35.90 1.76 -17.85
C LEU A 65 34.48 2.32 -18.02
N THR A 66 34.11 2.60 -19.27
CA THR A 66 32.79 3.15 -19.62
C THR A 66 31.89 2.08 -20.23
N GLN A 67 30.69 1.90 -19.67
CA GLN A 67 29.65 1.03 -20.22
C GLN A 67 28.36 1.82 -20.45
N THR A 68 27.83 1.79 -21.67
CA THR A 68 26.53 2.39 -22.00
C THR A 68 25.48 1.30 -22.23
N ILE A 69 24.33 1.45 -21.58
CA ILE A 69 23.14 0.60 -21.71
C ILE A 69 22.06 1.44 -22.40
N GLU A 70 21.46 0.89 -23.45
CA GLU A 70 20.29 1.48 -24.11
C GLU A 70 19.02 0.75 -23.65
N LEU A 71 18.09 1.50 -23.06
CA LEU A 71 16.81 1.02 -22.56
C LEU A 71 15.70 1.56 -23.48
N PRO A 72 15.19 0.74 -24.42
CA PRO A 72 14.06 1.15 -25.26
C PRO A 72 12.79 1.26 -24.41
N ILE A 73 12.10 2.38 -24.52
CA ILE A 73 10.82 2.66 -23.87
C ILE A 73 9.74 2.66 -24.94
N ARG A 74 8.66 1.93 -24.67
CA ARG A 74 7.44 1.95 -25.48
C ARG A 74 6.26 2.03 -24.54
N ALA A 75 5.48 3.10 -24.65
CA ALA A 75 4.28 3.31 -23.85
C ALA A 75 3.07 3.56 -24.76
N GLU A 76 1.91 3.10 -24.32
CA GLU A 76 0.63 3.40 -24.94
C GLU A 76 -0.04 4.51 -24.15
N VAL A 77 -0.28 5.64 -24.82
CA VAL A 77 -1.02 6.77 -24.26
C VAL A 77 -2.49 6.59 -24.63
N ILE A 78 -3.33 6.58 -23.60
CA ILE A 78 -4.78 6.48 -23.70
C ILE A 78 -5.41 7.74 -23.10
N LEU A 79 -6.68 7.99 -23.44
CA LEU A 79 -7.45 9.01 -22.74
C LEU A 79 -7.62 8.65 -21.26
N PRO A 80 -7.76 9.66 -20.37
CA PRO A 80 -8.08 9.44 -18.97
C PRO A 80 -9.29 8.48 -18.83
N PRO A 81 -9.12 7.33 -18.16
CA PRO A 81 -10.21 6.38 -17.97
C PRO A 81 -11.37 7.00 -17.18
N PRO A 82 -12.61 6.46 -17.30
CA PRO A 82 -13.72 6.88 -16.46
C PRO A 82 -13.35 6.81 -14.97
N ARG A 83 -13.77 7.82 -14.19
CA ARG A 83 -13.46 7.96 -12.76
C ARG A 83 -13.71 6.68 -11.97
N GLU A 84 -14.85 6.03 -12.17
CA GLU A 84 -15.25 4.77 -11.52
C GLU A 84 -14.32 3.56 -11.80
N LYS A 85 -13.44 3.66 -12.80
CA LYS A 85 -12.42 2.66 -13.12
C LYS A 85 -11.03 3.03 -12.62
N ARG A 86 -10.86 4.23 -12.06
CA ARG A 86 -9.58 4.72 -11.53
C ARG A 86 -9.49 4.46 -10.04
N LEU A 87 -8.51 3.63 -9.67
CA LEU A 87 -8.17 3.25 -8.31
C LEU A 87 -6.89 3.97 -7.91
N LEU A 88 -6.88 4.57 -6.72
CA LEU A 88 -5.69 5.14 -6.12
C LEU A 88 -5.21 4.20 -5.01
N TRP A 89 -3.98 3.74 -5.09
CA TRP A 89 -3.34 2.90 -4.09
C TRP A 89 -2.48 3.78 -3.18
N ASP A 90 -2.76 3.77 -1.88
CA ASP A 90 -1.91 4.44 -0.90
C ASP A 90 -0.60 3.67 -0.69
N GLN A 91 0.51 4.23 -1.16
CA GLN A 91 1.86 3.73 -0.88
C GLN A 91 2.60 4.60 0.13
N TYR A 92 2.08 5.80 0.40
CA TYR A 92 2.78 6.80 1.20
C TYR A 92 2.89 6.34 2.65
N HIS A 93 1.83 5.72 3.16
CA HIS A 93 1.72 5.21 4.54
C HIS A 93 2.10 3.74 4.70
N SER A 94 2.56 3.09 3.63
CA SER A 94 3.07 1.72 3.69
C SER A 94 4.58 1.69 3.98
N LEU A 95 5.04 0.57 4.54
CA LEU A 95 6.43 0.36 4.92
C LEU A 95 7.39 0.58 3.74
N ARG A 96 8.35 1.50 3.93
CA ARG A 96 9.49 1.64 3.03
C ARG A 96 10.66 0.83 3.57
N TYR A 97 11.01 -0.24 2.86
CA TYR A 97 12.16 -1.07 3.19
C TYR A 97 13.48 -0.27 3.17
N PRO A 98 14.38 -0.41 4.17
CA PRO A 98 14.15 -0.82 5.57
C PRO A 98 14.47 0.31 6.57
N SER A 99 13.68 0.43 7.65
CA SER A 99 13.95 1.39 8.74
C SER A 99 13.83 0.82 10.17
N GLY A 100 13.34 -0.42 10.38
CA GLY A 100 13.13 -0.99 11.72
C GLY A 100 12.74 -2.48 11.77
N TYR A 101 12.36 -2.98 12.96
CA TYR A 101 11.82 -4.34 13.14
C TYR A 101 10.31 -4.36 12.89
N PHE A 102 9.91 -4.98 11.80
CA PHE A 102 8.51 -5.22 11.47
C PHE A 102 8.28 -6.74 11.45
N PRO A 103 7.39 -7.25 12.31
CA PRO A 103 7.06 -8.66 12.35
C PRO A 103 6.29 -9.08 11.11
N ARG A 104 6.28 -10.37 10.79
CA ARG A 104 5.44 -10.92 9.72
C ARG A 104 3.95 -10.70 10.00
N ASP A 105 3.19 -10.46 8.93
CA ASP A 105 1.73 -10.43 8.96
C ASP A 105 1.20 -11.76 9.49
N ALA A 106 1.66 -12.87 8.92
CA ALA A 106 1.26 -14.20 9.35
C ALA A 106 2.04 -14.68 10.60
N LEU A 107 1.44 -14.55 11.78
CA LEU A 107 2.07 -14.86 13.07
C LEU A 107 2.54 -16.33 13.24
N TRP A 108 2.02 -17.28 12.45
CA TRP A 108 2.49 -18.67 12.51
C TRP A 108 3.87 -18.89 11.86
N VAL A 109 4.38 -17.93 11.10
CA VAL A 109 5.68 -18.03 10.42
C VAL A 109 6.79 -17.61 11.38
N GLN A 110 7.35 -18.58 12.11
CA GLN A 110 8.36 -18.31 13.16
C GLN A 110 9.82 -18.38 12.68
N ASN A 111 10.08 -18.89 11.47
CA ASN A 111 11.45 -19.14 11.01
C ASN A 111 12.14 -17.89 10.44
N GLU A 112 11.39 -16.85 10.10
CA GLU A 112 11.89 -15.58 9.56
C GLU A 112 11.04 -14.46 10.15
N PRO A 113 11.54 -13.73 11.16
CA PRO A 113 10.73 -12.82 11.95
C PRO A 113 10.45 -11.49 11.24
N PHE A 114 11.22 -11.15 10.21
CA PHE A 114 11.14 -9.85 9.55
C PHE A 114 10.22 -9.88 8.34
N ASP A 115 9.38 -8.85 8.21
CA ASP A 115 8.88 -8.48 6.90
C ASP A 115 9.88 -7.62 6.12
N TRP A 116 10.66 -8.30 5.30
CA TRP A 116 11.65 -7.73 4.39
C TRP A 116 11.08 -7.29 3.04
N ASN A 117 9.84 -7.64 2.74
CA ASN A 117 9.27 -7.40 1.43
C ASN A 117 8.40 -6.14 1.54
N ALA A 118 8.83 -5.02 0.97
CA ALA A 118 8.01 -3.80 0.98
C ALA A 118 6.63 -4.04 0.35
N ASP A 119 5.61 -3.44 0.93
CA ASP A 119 4.20 -3.57 0.53
C ASP A 119 3.86 -2.69 -0.66
N HIS A 120 4.45 -3.07 -1.80
CA HIS A 120 4.24 -2.41 -3.06
C HIS A 120 3.30 -3.20 -3.98
N LEU A 121 2.43 -2.45 -4.66
CA LEU A 121 1.46 -2.97 -5.62
C LEU A 121 2.09 -3.81 -6.76
N HIS A 122 3.35 -3.55 -7.07
CA HIS A 122 4.10 -4.21 -8.13
C HIS A 122 5.00 -5.36 -7.65
N THR A 123 5.09 -5.59 -6.33
CA THR A 123 5.86 -6.68 -5.71
C THR A 123 4.91 -7.60 -4.94
N ASN A 124 4.67 -7.35 -3.65
CA ASN A 124 3.89 -8.19 -2.74
C ASN A 124 2.45 -8.35 -3.24
N PHE A 125 1.88 -7.24 -3.71
CA PHE A 125 0.50 -7.19 -4.19
C PHE A 125 0.38 -7.33 -5.72
N LYS A 126 1.41 -7.85 -6.40
CA LYS A 126 1.39 -8.03 -7.86
C LYS A 126 0.21 -8.86 -8.34
N GLY A 127 -0.18 -9.88 -7.59
CA GLY A 127 -1.35 -10.71 -7.91
C GLY A 127 -2.66 -9.92 -7.88
N LEU A 128 -2.83 -9.02 -6.90
CA LEU A 128 -3.97 -8.12 -6.81
C LEU A 128 -3.97 -7.12 -7.96
N TYR A 129 -2.82 -6.52 -8.26
CA TYR A 129 -2.65 -5.62 -9.42
C TYR A 129 -3.09 -6.28 -10.72
N ASP A 130 -2.59 -7.49 -11.00
CA ASP A 130 -2.92 -8.22 -12.23
C ASP A 130 -4.41 -8.53 -12.33
N HIS A 131 -5.02 -8.94 -11.22
CA HIS A 131 -6.44 -9.20 -11.17
C HIS A 131 -7.27 -7.94 -11.47
N LEU A 132 -7.01 -6.84 -10.77
CA LEU A 132 -7.72 -5.57 -10.97
C LEU A 132 -7.55 -5.03 -12.40
N ARG A 133 -6.34 -5.10 -12.96
CA ARG A 133 -6.08 -4.74 -14.36
C ARG A 133 -6.85 -5.64 -15.33
N SER A 134 -6.96 -6.94 -15.05
CA SER A 134 -7.73 -7.88 -15.88
C SER A 134 -9.25 -7.59 -15.88
N GLU A 135 -9.76 -7.00 -14.79
CA GLU A 135 -11.15 -6.53 -14.65
C GLU A 135 -11.38 -5.11 -15.24
N GLY A 136 -10.34 -4.52 -15.83
CA GLY A 136 -10.40 -3.23 -16.52
C GLY A 136 -10.30 -2.01 -15.61
N TYR A 137 -9.83 -2.16 -14.36
CA TYR A 137 -9.49 -1.03 -13.50
C TYR A 137 -8.10 -0.49 -13.83
N PHE A 138 -7.88 0.80 -13.63
CA PHE A 138 -6.59 1.49 -13.78
C PHE A 138 -6.14 1.94 -12.41
N ILE A 139 -4.90 1.62 -12.05
CA ILE A 139 -4.41 1.85 -10.70
C ILE A 139 -3.22 2.80 -10.76
N GLU A 140 -3.27 3.83 -9.94
CA GLU A 140 -2.19 4.79 -9.71
C GLU A 140 -1.66 4.61 -8.29
N VAL A 141 -0.35 4.78 -8.10
CA VAL A 141 0.33 4.59 -6.82
C VAL A 141 0.59 5.98 -6.22
N LEU A 142 -0.05 6.27 -5.09
CA LEU A 142 0.09 7.52 -4.37
C LEU A 142 1.32 7.45 -3.45
N GLY A 143 2.39 8.15 -3.83
CA GLY A 143 3.62 8.26 -3.04
C GLY A 143 3.71 9.55 -2.21
N GLU A 144 2.60 10.23 -1.97
CA GLU A 144 2.48 11.54 -1.32
C GLU A 144 1.28 11.54 -0.34
N PRO A 145 1.23 12.46 0.64
CA PRO A 145 0.11 12.52 1.59
C PRO A 145 -1.22 12.78 0.88
N PHE A 146 -2.33 12.44 1.53
CA PHE A 146 -3.67 12.56 0.96
C PHE A 146 -4.01 13.97 0.51
N THR A 147 -3.42 14.99 1.13
CA THR A 147 -3.58 16.41 0.78
C THR A 147 -3.08 16.77 -0.63
N CYS A 148 -2.27 15.93 -1.27
CA CYS A 148 -1.66 16.18 -2.57
C CYS A 148 -2.49 15.70 -3.77
N PHE A 149 -3.50 14.84 -3.57
CA PHE A 149 -4.31 14.31 -4.68
C PHE A 149 -5.72 14.92 -4.70
N ASP A 150 -6.26 15.03 -5.91
CA ASP A 150 -7.63 15.47 -6.16
C ASP A 150 -8.57 14.27 -6.33
N ALA A 151 -9.57 14.16 -5.45
CA ALA A 151 -10.52 13.05 -5.40
C ALA A 151 -11.50 13.01 -6.58
N GLU A 152 -11.69 14.10 -7.32
CA GLU A 152 -12.51 14.10 -8.53
C GLU A 152 -11.90 13.18 -9.62
N ASN A 153 -10.59 12.94 -9.56
CA ASN A 153 -9.88 12.09 -10.52
C ASN A 153 -10.04 10.58 -10.27
N TYR A 154 -10.44 10.18 -9.06
CA TYR A 154 -10.44 8.78 -8.65
C TYR A 154 -11.81 8.34 -8.16
N GLY A 155 -12.18 7.10 -8.51
CA GLY A 155 -13.41 6.49 -8.02
C GLY A 155 -13.22 5.86 -6.65
N THR A 156 -12.03 5.37 -6.33
CA THR A 156 -11.77 4.65 -5.07
C THR A 156 -10.33 4.85 -4.61
N LEU A 157 -10.15 5.13 -3.32
CA LEU A 157 -8.88 5.05 -2.61
C LEU A 157 -8.78 3.69 -1.90
N LEU A 158 -7.66 3.00 -2.10
CA LEU A 158 -7.30 1.76 -1.43
C LEU A 158 -6.24 2.07 -0.38
N ILE A 159 -6.57 1.81 0.89
CA ILE A 159 -5.62 1.85 2.01
C ILE A 159 -5.39 0.41 2.41
N VAL A 160 -4.20 -0.12 2.14
CA VAL A 160 -3.87 -1.54 2.33
C VAL A 160 -2.63 -1.62 3.17
N ASP A 161 -2.77 -2.27 4.32
CA ASP A 161 -1.70 -2.46 5.29
C ASP A 161 -0.92 -1.17 5.62
N PRO A 162 -1.56 -0.16 6.23
CA PRO A 162 -0.87 1.07 6.57
C PRO A 162 -0.08 0.90 7.88
N GLU A 163 1.24 1.10 7.85
CA GLU A 163 2.12 1.05 9.01
C GLU A 163 2.53 2.43 9.54
N ASP A 164 2.30 3.50 8.78
CA ASP A 164 2.63 4.88 9.17
C ASP A 164 1.45 5.62 9.83
N GLU A 165 1.73 6.79 10.41
CA GLU A 165 0.74 7.70 10.97
C GLU A 165 0.09 8.58 9.88
N PHE A 166 -1.15 9.02 10.13
CA PHE A 166 -1.86 9.97 9.29
C PHE A 166 -1.87 11.35 9.96
N HIS A 167 -1.66 12.42 9.19
CA HIS A 167 -1.77 13.77 9.72
C HIS A 167 -3.22 14.24 9.86
N GLU A 168 -3.50 15.16 10.79
CA GLU A 168 -4.86 15.71 11.02
C GLU A 168 -5.45 16.34 9.75
N GLU A 169 -4.60 16.96 8.91
CA GLU A 169 -5.01 17.51 7.62
C GLU A 169 -5.46 16.43 6.63
N GLU A 170 -4.86 15.25 6.68
CA GLU A 170 -5.23 14.10 5.85
C GLU A 170 -6.54 13.49 6.32
N GLU A 171 -6.76 13.40 7.64
CA GLU A 171 -8.04 12.96 8.20
C GLU A 171 -9.19 13.87 7.75
N ALA A 172 -8.99 15.19 7.86
CA ALA A 172 -9.99 16.17 7.44
C ALA A 172 -10.24 16.11 5.92
N LYS A 173 -9.17 15.99 5.13
CA LYS A 173 -9.26 15.91 3.67
C LYS A 173 -9.98 14.63 3.22
N LEU A 174 -9.61 13.47 3.76
CA LEU A 174 -10.25 12.20 3.41
C LEU A 174 -11.73 12.21 3.76
N TYR A 175 -12.10 12.76 4.92
CA TYR A 175 -13.51 12.90 5.30
C TYR A 175 -14.29 13.75 4.30
N HIS A 176 -13.74 14.89 3.87
CA HIS A 176 -14.34 15.74 2.85
C HIS A 176 -14.50 15.01 1.51
N ASP A 177 -13.45 14.35 1.02
CA ASP A 177 -13.47 13.63 -0.25
C ASP A 177 -14.52 12.51 -0.28
N VAL A 178 -14.68 11.78 0.81
CA VAL A 178 -15.65 10.69 0.90
C VAL A 178 -17.07 11.24 0.99
N MET A 179 -17.30 12.26 1.83
CA MET A 179 -18.65 12.75 2.13
C MET A 179 -19.22 13.66 1.03
N GLU A 180 -18.38 14.50 0.42
CA GLU A 180 -18.79 15.55 -0.51
C GLU A 180 -18.40 15.21 -1.96
N GLU A 181 -17.20 14.66 -2.20
CA GLU A 181 -16.71 14.37 -3.56
C GLU A 181 -17.06 12.95 -4.05
N GLY A 182 -17.64 12.12 -3.17
CA GLY A 182 -18.08 10.76 -3.49
C GLY A 182 -16.93 9.79 -3.77
N LEU A 183 -15.77 10.02 -3.15
CA LEU A 183 -14.65 9.06 -3.17
C LEU A 183 -15.05 7.80 -2.40
N ASN A 184 -14.91 6.62 -3.03
CA ASN A 184 -15.08 5.36 -2.30
C ASN A 184 -13.80 5.01 -1.55
N LEU A 185 -13.95 4.40 -0.37
CA LEU A 185 -12.83 3.94 0.43
C LEU A 185 -12.86 2.42 0.57
N LEU A 186 -11.73 1.77 0.30
CA LEU A 186 -11.51 0.36 0.56
C LEU A 186 -10.31 0.20 1.49
N VAL A 187 -10.57 -0.29 2.71
CA VAL A 187 -9.54 -0.44 3.75
C VAL A 187 -9.29 -1.91 4.03
N PHE A 188 -8.04 -2.33 3.94
CA PHE A 188 -7.56 -3.61 4.41
C PHE A 188 -6.56 -3.35 5.53
N ALA A 189 -6.96 -3.73 6.74
CA ALA A 189 -6.13 -3.63 7.93
C ALA A 189 -5.63 -5.01 8.32
N ASP A 190 -4.49 -5.05 8.98
CA ASP A 190 -3.88 -6.25 9.52
C ASP A 190 -3.99 -6.26 11.07
N TRP A 191 -3.14 -7.03 11.73
CA TRP A 191 -3.17 -7.23 13.17
C TRP A 191 -2.37 -6.16 13.91
N TYR A 192 -2.83 -5.82 15.12
CA TYR A 192 -2.08 -5.04 16.09
C TYR A 192 -2.55 -5.44 17.49
N ASP A 193 -1.62 -5.93 18.30
CA ASP A 193 -1.85 -6.30 19.69
C ASP A 193 -0.54 -6.14 20.46
N GLU A 194 -0.49 -5.13 21.33
CA GLU A 194 0.69 -4.83 22.16
C GLU A 194 1.18 -6.06 22.94
N GLY A 195 0.26 -6.88 23.45
CA GLY A 195 0.63 -8.08 24.21
C GLY A 195 1.25 -9.18 23.34
N VAL A 196 0.86 -9.26 22.06
CA VAL A 196 1.51 -10.16 21.08
C VAL A 196 2.87 -9.59 20.67
N MET A 197 2.95 -8.29 20.40
CA MET A 197 4.22 -7.60 20.07
C MET A 197 5.25 -7.77 21.19
N ASP A 198 4.82 -7.66 22.45
CA ASP A 198 5.63 -7.93 23.63
C ASP A 198 6.17 -9.37 23.69
N GLN A 199 5.56 -10.34 23.03
CA GLN A 199 6.10 -11.70 22.95
C GLN A 199 7.09 -11.90 21.79
N LEU A 200 7.13 -10.96 20.83
CA LEU A 200 7.95 -11.04 19.61
C LEU A 200 9.30 -10.33 19.73
N HIS A 201 9.59 -9.66 20.84
CA HIS A 201 10.90 -9.05 21.06
C HIS A 201 11.99 -10.12 21.19
N PHE A 202 13.17 -9.85 20.64
CA PHE A 202 14.31 -10.75 20.76
C PHE A 202 15.62 -9.97 20.93
N PHE A 203 16.62 -10.63 21.49
CA PHE A 203 17.94 -10.06 21.66
C PHE A 203 18.80 -10.40 20.44
N ASP A 204 19.20 -9.39 19.66
CA ASP A 204 20.15 -9.58 18.57
C ASP A 204 21.58 -9.59 19.11
N GLU A 205 22.26 -10.73 18.98
CA GLU A 205 23.64 -10.88 19.42
C GLU A 205 24.62 -10.03 18.59
N ASN A 206 24.27 -9.69 17.34
CA ASN A 206 25.13 -8.91 16.44
C ASN A 206 25.18 -7.44 16.85
N THR A 207 24.02 -6.80 17.01
CA THR A 207 23.96 -5.40 17.48
C THR A 207 24.03 -5.26 18.99
N ARG A 208 23.86 -6.37 19.74
CA ARG A 208 23.76 -6.41 21.22
C ARG A 208 22.62 -5.53 21.74
N GLN A 209 21.51 -5.51 21.02
CA GLN A 209 20.34 -4.73 21.35
C GLN A 209 19.11 -5.62 21.38
N TRP A 210 18.13 -5.23 22.18
CA TRP A 210 16.78 -5.76 22.07
C TRP A 210 16.12 -5.12 20.86
N TRP A 211 15.58 -5.97 19.99
CA TRP A 211 14.76 -5.56 18.87
C TRP A 211 13.31 -5.74 19.28
N GLU A 212 12.57 -4.65 19.28
CA GLU A 212 11.15 -4.58 19.62
C GLU A 212 10.37 -4.20 18.34
N PRO A 213 9.21 -4.84 18.07
CA PRO A 213 8.39 -4.48 16.92
C PRO A 213 8.00 -3.01 16.96
N VAL A 214 8.19 -2.30 15.83
CA VAL A 214 7.80 -0.89 15.71
C VAL A 214 6.27 -0.75 15.67
N THR A 215 5.61 -1.66 14.96
CA THR A 215 4.16 -1.81 14.89
C THR A 215 3.81 -3.29 14.70
N GLY A 216 2.51 -3.61 14.63
CA GLY A 216 2.01 -4.94 14.25
C GLY A 216 2.16 -5.18 12.74
N GLY A 217 1.18 -5.87 12.14
CA GLY A 217 1.04 -5.88 10.68
C GLY A 217 0.69 -4.48 10.18
N SER A 218 -0.36 -3.85 10.75
CA SER A 218 -0.70 -2.45 10.46
C SER A 218 -0.69 -1.58 11.72
N ASN A 219 -0.58 -0.27 11.54
CA ASN A 219 -0.77 0.73 12.60
C ASN A 219 -2.26 1.00 12.87
N LEU A 220 -2.92 0.04 13.54
CA LEU A 220 -4.35 0.17 13.88
C LEU A 220 -4.70 1.40 14.71
N PRO A 221 -3.88 1.88 15.67
CA PRO A 221 -4.18 3.13 16.36
C PRO A 221 -4.30 4.32 15.40
N ALA A 222 -3.36 4.49 14.47
CA ALA A 222 -3.42 5.56 13.47
C ALA A 222 -4.61 5.39 12.53
N LEU A 223 -4.83 4.16 12.04
CA LEU A 223 -5.96 3.85 11.16
C LEU A 223 -7.32 4.08 11.85
N ASN A 224 -7.42 3.82 13.16
CA ASN A 224 -8.61 4.11 13.94
C ASN A 224 -8.86 5.62 14.11
N SER A 225 -7.81 6.43 14.23
CA SER A 225 -7.94 7.91 14.24
C SER A 225 -8.50 8.40 12.91
N LEU A 226 -7.90 7.96 11.79
CA LEU A 226 -8.35 8.26 10.44
C LEU A 226 -9.83 7.90 10.21
N LEU A 227 -10.24 6.71 10.66
CA LEU A 227 -11.58 6.18 10.40
C LEU A 227 -12.64 6.59 11.44
N HIS A 228 -12.23 7.25 12.53
CA HIS A 228 -13.12 7.61 13.63
C HIS A 228 -14.30 8.47 13.15
N GLN A 229 -14.06 9.38 12.21
CA GLN A 229 -15.09 10.28 11.66
C GLN A 229 -16.18 9.52 10.87
N PHE A 230 -15.89 8.33 10.36
CA PHE A 230 -16.85 7.45 9.70
C PHE A 230 -17.56 6.49 10.66
N GLY A 231 -17.26 6.57 11.96
CA GLY A 231 -17.81 5.66 12.97
C GLY A 231 -17.26 4.24 12.88
N ILE A 232 -16.11 4.05 12.23
CA ILE A 232 -15.45 2.75 12.07
C ILE A 232 -14.29 2.67 13.07
N ALA A 233 -14.10 1.51 13.68
CA ALA A 233 -12.90 1.21 14.45
C ALA A 233 -12.60 -0.29 14.43
N PHE A 234 -11.32 -0.62 14.46
CA PHE A 234 -10.78 -1.95 14.63
C PHE A 234 -10.54 -2.28 16.10
N GLY A 235 -10.43 -3.57 16.42
CA GLY A 235 -10.10 -4.08 17.74
C GLY A 235 -8.58 -4.21 17.93
N GLY A 236 -8.18 -4.65 19.12
CA GLY A 236 -6.78 -4.92 19.46
C GLY A 236 -6.53 -6.40 19.78
N ARG A 237 -7.22 -7.32 19.09
CA ARG A 237 -7.00 -8.76 19.20
C ARG A 237 -6.79 -9.34 17.81
N VAL A 238 -5.98 -10.39 17.75
CA VAL A 238 -5.59 -11.06 16.52
C VAL A 238 -6.35 -12.37 16.36
N PHE A 239 -6.84 -12.62 15.16
CA PHE A 239 -7.62 -13.80 14.83
C PHE A 239 -7.10 -14.50 13.57
N ASP A 240 -7.27 -15.83 13.51
CA ASP A 240 -7.03 -16.63 12.31
C ASP A 240 -8.16 -17.61 12.01
N GLY A 241 -8.25 -18.02 10.75
CA GLY A 241 -9.05 -19.17 10.38
C GLY A 241 -9.51 -19.14 8.94
N ASN A 242 -10.28 -20.15 8.55
CA ASN A 242 -10.85 -20.20 7.22
C ASN A 242 -12.17 -19.44 7.17
N ILE A 243 -12.29 -18.56 6.19
CA ILE A 243 -13.48 -17.76 5.93
C ILE A 243 -14.09 -18.17 4.59
N GLY A 244 -15.41 -18.02 4.48
CA GLY A 244 -16.14 -18.33 3.25
C GLY A 244 -17.29 -17.35 3.05
N LEU A 245 -17.33 -16.72 1.89
CA LEU A 245 -18.39 -15.79 1.50
C LEU A 245 -19.00 -16.25 0.17
N GLY A 246 -20.23 -16.76 0.24
CA GLY A 246 -20.88 -17.34 -0.93
C GLY A 246 -20.13 -18.57 -1.45
N LYS A 247 -19.47 -18.44 -2.61
CA LYS A 247 -18.68 -19.51 -3.25
C LYS A 247 -17.18 -19.34 -3.06
N GLU A 248 -16.76 -18.18 -2.55
CA GLU A 248 -15.35 -17.85 -2.34
C GLU A 248 -14.91 -18.32 -0.96
N TYR A 249 -13.69 -18.84 -0.90
CA TYR A 249 -13.06 -19.31 0.33
C TYR A 249 -11.66 -18.75 0.41
N ALA A 250 -11.29 -18.27 1.58
CA ALA A 250 -9.96 -17.74 1.85
C ALA A 250 -9.50 -18.16 3.25
N HIS A 251 -8.20 -18.13 3.45
CA HIS A 251 -7.61 -18.26 4.77
C HIS A 251 -7.32 -16.86 5.31
N TYR A 252 -7.98 -16.49 6.40
CA TYR A 252 -7.71 -15.29 7.16
C TYR A 252 -6.52 -15.57 8.06
N ALA A 253 -5.38 -14.95 7.72
CA ALA A 253 -4.09 -15.33 8.24
C ALA A 253 -3.92 -14.88 9.69
N SER A 254 -3.64 -13.61 9.87
CA SER A 254 -3.65 -12.93 11.14
C SER A 254 -4.26 -11.58 10.83
N GLY A 255 -5.12 -11.10 11.71
CA GLY A 255 -5.72 -9.81 11.51
C GLY A 255 -6.71 -9.48 12.62
N THR A 256 -7.18 -8.25 12.61
CA THR A 256 -8.06 -7.71 13.63
C THR A 256 -9.54 -7.82 13.30
N ALA A 257 -10.36 -7.73 14.34
CA ALA A 257 -11.81 -7.59 14.19
C ALA A 257 -12.25 -6.14 14.05
N ILE A 258 -13.36 -5.89 13.36
CA ILE A 258 -14.09 -4.62 13.39
C ILE A 258 -14.80 -4.51 14.74
N SER A 259 -14.39 -3.54 15.57
CA SER A 259 -14.91 -3.30 16.92
C SER A 259 -16.07 -2.31 16.93
N ARG A 260 -16.07 -1.37 15.98
CA ARG A 260 -17.13 -0.40 15.75
C ARG A 260 -17.37 -0.27 14.26
N PHE A 261 -18.64 -0.22 13.89
CA PHE A 261 -19.04 0.03 12.53
C PHE A 261 -20.30 0.92 12.55
N PRO A 262 -20.48 1.81 11.57
CA PRO A 262 -21.72 2.56 11.38
C PRO A 262 -22.93 1.63 11.30
N GLY A 263 -24.09 2.10 11.75
CA GLY A 263 -25.27 1.28 12.03
C GLY A 263 -26.40 2.06 12.72
N GLY A 264 -26.92 3.08 12.05
CA GLY A 264 -28.13 3.82 12.45
C GLY A 264 -29.40 3.39 11.69
N PRO A 265 -30.61 3.84 12.11
CA PRO A 265 -31.88 3.54 11.43
C PRO A 265 -31.97 4.00 9.97
N ASN A 266 -31.04 4.86 9.52
CA ASN A 266 -31.01 5.47 8.19
C ASN A 266 -29.73 5.09 7.41
N GLU A 267 -28.96 4.10 7.86
CA GLU A 267 -27.67 3.74 7.25
C GLU A 267 -27.74 2.33 6.65
N ASP A 268 -27.54 2.23 5.32
CA ASP A 268 -27.34 0.96 4.63
C ASP A 268 -25.93 0.44 4.95
N SER A 269 -25.82 -0.23 6.10
CA SER A 269 -24.58 -0.82 6.62
C SER A 269 -24.74 -2.32 6.83
N PHE A 270 -23.75 -3.09 6.39
CA PHE A 270 -23.68 -4.53 6.52
C PHE A 270 -22.36 -4.92 7.18
N ILE A 271 -22.43 -5.74 8.21
CA ILE A 271 -21.26 -6.27 8.90
C ILE A 271 -21.35 -7.79 8.96
N TYR A 272 -20.27 -8.47 8.60
CA TYR A 272 -20.18 -9.92 8.54
C TYR A 272 -19.13 -10.42 9.52
N GLY A 273 -19.54 -11.39 10.34
CA GLY A 273 -18.68 -12.05 11.30
C GLY A 273 -18.50 -13.54 11.04
N PHE A 274 -17.36 -14.04 11.49
CA PHE A 274 -16.90 -15.41 11.29
C PHE A 274 -16.39 -15.98 12.61
N GLU A 275 -16.49 -17.31 12.75
CA GLU A 275 -15.97 -18.05 13.90
C GLU A 275 -14.48 -18.34 13.70
N LEU A 276 -13.63 -17.49 14.28
CA LEU A 276 -12.17 -17.54 14.14
C LEU A 276 -11.49 -18.00 15.43
N ASN A 277 -10.23 -18.40 15.33
CA ASN A 277 -9.35 -18.70 16.47
C ASN A 277 -8.79 -17.38 17.01
N ASP A 278 -8.73 -17.24 18.33
CA ASP A 278 -8.15 -16.07 19.02
C ASP A 278 -6.65 -16.30 19.18
N GLN A 279 -5.85 -15.76 18.26
CA GLN A 279 -4.39 -15.89 18.26
C GLN A 279 -3.78 -15.14 19.42
N SER A 280 -4.31 -13.98 19.80
CA SER A 280 -3.83 -13.24 20.99
C SER A 280 -3.89 -14.10 22.26
N ALA A 281 -4.99 -14.81 22.47
CA ALA A 281 -5.13 -15.73 23.59
C ALA A 281 -4.16 -16.91 23.51
N GLU A 282 -3.87 -17.42 22.31
CA GLU A 282 -2.91 -18.50 22.10
C GLU A 282 -1.47 -18.03 22.39
N PHE A 283 -1.07 -16.85 21.89
CA PHE A 283 0.27 -16.28 22.11
C PHE A 283 0.50 -15.87 23.58
N ILE A 284 -0.41 -15.09 24.16
CA ILE A 284 -0.20 -14.47 25.47
C ILE A 284 -0.50 -15.45 26.61
N SER A 285 -1.57 -16.24 26.47
CA SER A 285 -2.08 -17.08 27.56
C SER A 285 -1.98 -18.58 27.30
N GLN A 286 -1.48 -19.01 26.14
CA GLN A 286 -1.39 -20.41 25.72
C GLN A 286 -2.76 -21.11 25.77
N GLN A 287 -3.84 -20.36 25.52
CA GLN A 287 -5.20 -20.87 25.52
C GLN A 287 -5.77 -20.86 24.11
N LYS A 288 -6.19 -22.03 23.64
CA LYS A 288 -6.94 -22.15 22.39
C LYS A 288 -8.39 -21.73 22.62
N LYS A 289 -8.75 -20.57 22.07
CA LYS A 289 -10.10 -20.02 22.11
C LYS A 289 -10.59 -19.73 20.71
N ARG A 290 -11.91 -19.73 20.55
CA ARG A 290 -12.59 -19.30 19.34
C ARG A 290 -13.59 -18.22 19.68
N ALA A 291 -13.80 -17.30 18.75
CA ALA A 291 -14.75 -16.21 18.89
C ALA A 291 -15.42 -15.92 17.54
N SER A 292 -16.72 -15.63 17.59
CA SER A 292 -17.42 -15.00 16.48
C SER A 292 -17.05 -13.52 16.45
N VAL A 293 -16.32 -13.10 15.41
CA VAL A 293 -15.84 -11.72 15.27
C VAL A 293 -16.17 -11.16 13.90
N ALA A 294 -16.52 -9.88 13.85
CA ALA A 294 -16.74 -9.16 12.60
C ALA A 294 -15.39 -8.82 11.95
N ILE A 295 -15.22 -9.11 10.67
CA ILE A 295 -13.98 -8.80 9.93
C ILE A 295 -14.25 -8.13 8.57
N LEU A 296 -15.51 -8.08 8.14
CA LEU A 296 -15.92 -7.47 6.88
C LEU A 296 -17.08 -6.53 7.13
N GLY A 297 -16.95 -5.29 6.68
CA GLY A 297 -17.98 -4.26 6.78
C GLY A 297 -18.14 -3.54 5.46
N VAL A 298 -19.38 -3.20 5.10
CA VAL A 298 -19.73 -2.35 3.96
C VAL A 298 -20.74 -1.33 4.45
N ALA A 299 -20.47 -0.05 4.25
CA ALA A 299 -21.40 1.02 4.59
C ALA A 299 -21.49 2.02 3.45
N GLN A 300 -22.70 2.50 3.20
CA GLN A 300 -22.90 3.68 2.35
C GLN A 300 -22.74 4.94 3.21
N MET A 301 -21.83 5.81 2.79
CA MET A 301 -21.58 7.12 3.40
C MET A 301 -21.78 8.23 2.35
N GLY A 302 -21.97 9.47 2.80
CA GLY A 302 -22.06 10.63 1.91
C GLY A 302 -23.43 10.80 1.23
N LEU A 303 -23.49 11.75 0.30
CA LEU A 303 -24.75 12.29 -0.25
C LEU A 303 -25.67 11.25 -0.89
N GLU A 304 -26.79 10.98 -0.21
CA GLU A 304 -28.05 10.64 -0.87
C GLU A 304 -28.53 11.87 -1.64
N ASP A 305 -28.37 11.84 -2.96
CA ASP A 305 -29.01 12.82 -3.83
C ASP A 305 -30.54 12.57 -3.82
N GLY A 306 -31.24 13.29 -2.96
CA GLY A 306 -32.66 13.65 -3.08
C GLY A 306 -33.63 12.63 -3.69
N ARG A 307 -33.88 11.49 -3.04
CA ARG A 307 -35.15 10.74 -3.23
C ARG A 307 -36.26 11.30 -2.35
N GLY A 308 -36.57 12.58 -2.61
CA GLY A 308 -37.67 13.32 -2.00
C GLY A 308 -38.45 14.13 -3.03
N ASN A 309 -38.69 13.57 -4.22
CA ASN A 309 -39.70 14.07 -5.16
C ASN A 309 -40.12 12.96 -6.14
N ARG A 310 -41.13 12.18 -5.75
CA ARG A 310 -42.21 11.69 -6.61
C ARG A 310 -43.33 11.11 -5.76
#